data_AF-A0A7Y6DHI3-F1
#
_entry.id   AF-A0A7Y6DHI3-F1
#
_cell.length_a   1.000
_cell.length_b   1.000
_cell.length_c   1.000
_cell.angle_alpha   90.00
_cell.angle_beta   90.00
_cell.angle_gamma   90.00
#
_symmetry.space_group_name_H-M   'P 1'
#
loop_
_entity.id
_entity.type
_entity.pdbx_description
1 polymer ?
#
loop_
_entity_poly.entity_id
_entity_poly.type
_entity_poly.pdbx_seq_one_letter_code
_entity_poly.pdbx_strand_id
1 'polypeptide(L)' 'MTALRRKTTIRGAPMKPLDLNVMCDICDKSRAHGNHDKCSKKRQALMAEQRARESQS' A
#
# COMPACT_ATOMS: atom_id res chain seq x y z
N MET A 1 4.75 18.68 29.41
CA MET A 1 5.16 19.13 28.07
C MET A 1 4.13 18.69 27.04
N THR A 2 3.18 19.56 26.69
CA THR A 2 2.19 19.24 25.66
C THR A 2 2.83 19.56 24.31
N ALA A 3 3.31 18.56 23.59
CA ALA A 3 3.85 18.78 22.25
C ALA A 3 2.71 19.32 21.35
N LEU A 4 2.77 20.60 21.01
CA LEU A 4 1.92 21.21 19.99
C LEU A 4 2.23 20.53 18.64
N ARG A 5 1.58 19.39 18.36
CA ARG A 5 1.64 18.77 17.04
C ARG A 5 0.96 19.73 16.05
N ARG A 6 1.75 20.39 15.21
CA ARG A 6 1.22 21.21 14.10
C ARG A 6 0.23 20.35 13.30
N LYS A 7 -1.03 20.77 13.22
CA LYS A 7 -2.03 20.12 12.38
C LYS A 7 -1.60 20.30 10.93
N THR A 8 -1.23 19.21 10.26
CA THR A 8 -0.89 19.23 8.83
C THR A 8 -2.16 19.54 8.04
N THR A 9 -2.18 20.70 7.39
CA THR A 9 -3.27 21.12 6.49
C THR A 9 -2.84 20.90 5.05
N ILE A 10 -3.71 20.28 4.25
CA ILE A 10 -3.53 20.15 2.80
C ILE A 10 -4.63 21.01 2.15
N ARG A 11 -4.24 21.99 1.32
CA ARG A 11 -5.17 22.89 0.62
C ARG A 11 -6.19 23.60 1.54
N GLY A 12 -5.74 24.06 2.71
CA GLY A 12 -6.59 24.80 3.66
C GLY A 12 -7.54 23.93 4.50
N ALA A 13 -7.59 22.62 4.27
CA ALA A 13 -8.38 21.68 5.07
C ALA A 13 -7.47 20.83 5.99
N PRO A 14 -7.97 20.36 7.14
CA PRO A 14 -7.26 19.37 7.94
C PRO A 14 -7.03 18.10 7.11
N MET A 15 -5.82 17.54 7.16
CA MET A 15 -5.51 16.26 6.53
C MET A 15 -6.46 15.19 7.09
N LYS A 16 -7.27 14.58 6.22
CA LYS A 16 -8.08 13.42 6.58
C LYS A 16 -7.16 12.21 6.79
N PRO A 17 -7.50 11.28 7.69
CA PRO A 17 -6.80 10.00 7.77
C PRO A 17 -6.82 9.33 6.40
N LEU A 18 -5.65 8.94 5.92
CA LEU A 18 -5.54 8.13 4.71
C LEU A 18 -5.83 6.69 5.09
N ASP A 19 -6.92 6.13 4.57
CA ASP A 19 -7.24 4.71 4.72
C ASP A 19 -6.37 3.90 3.76
N LEU A 20 -5.10 3.72 4.16
CA LEU A 20 -4.12 2.96 3.40
C LEU A 20 -4.08 1.53 3.92
N ASN A 21 -4.13 0.57 3.01
CA ASN A 21 -3.83 -0.82 3.33
C ASN A 21 -2.34 -0.95 3.71
N VAL A 22 -2.08 -0.86 5.02
CA VAL A 22 -0.74 -1.00 5.60
C VAL A 22 -0.25 -2.44 5.63
N MET A 23 -1.14 -3.42 5.40
CA MET A 23 -0.82 -4.85 5.40
C MET A 23 -0.53 -5.37 3.99
N CYS A 24 0.41 -6.30 3.89
CA CYS A 24 0.72 -7.01 2.67
C CYS A 24 -0.32 -8.11 2.45
N ASP A 25 -0.97 -8.10 1.28
CA ASP A 25 -1.99 -9.04 0.83
C ASP A 25 -1.51 -10.50 0.68
N ILE A 26 -0.19 -10.71 0.62
CA ILE A 26 0.41 -12.04 0.41
C ILE A 26 0.89 -12.68 1.71
N CYS A 27 1.32 -11.87 2.68
CA CYS A 27 1.99 -12.37 3.88
C CYS A 27 1.46 -11.77 5.18
N ASP A 28 0.44 -10.91 5.10
CA ASP A 28 -0.24 -10.24 6.22
C ASP A 28 0.69 -9.47 7.18
N LYS A 29 1.90 -9.16 6.72
CA LYS A 29 2.87 -8.35 7.46
C LYS A 29 2.75 -6.89 7.04
N SER A 30 3.11 -6.00 7.96
CA SER A 30 3.21 -4.55 7.66
C SER A 30 4.09 -4.32 6.43
N ARG A 31 3.59 -3.53 5.48
CA ARG A 31 4.33 -3.15 4.26
C ARG A 31 5.54 -2.26 4.57
N ALA A 32 5.52 -1.56 5.70
CA ALA A 32 6.60 -0.67 6.13
C ALA A 32 7.80 -1.42 6.73
N HIS A 33 7.64 -2.71 7.07
CA HIS A 33 8.67 -3.48 7.76
C HIS A 33 8.90 -4.85 7.09
N GLY A 34 10.17 -5.26 6.99
CA GLY A 34 10.59 -6.56 6.45
C GLY A 34 10.92 -6.55 4.95
N ASN A 35 11.37 -7.71 4.43
CA ASN A 35 11.67 -7.90 3.01
C ASN A 35 10.42 -8.41 2.26
N HIS A 36 9.97 -7.62 1.28
CA HIS A 36 8.79 -7.90 0.45
C HIS A 36 9.12 -8.25 -1.01
N ASP A 37 10.39 -8.48 -1.36
CA ASP A 37 10.82 -8.78 -2.74
C ASP A 37 10.15 -10.06 -3.25
N LYS A 38 10.07 -11.09 -2.39
CA LYS A 38 9.36 -12.34 -2.71
C LYS A 38 7.87 -12.12 -2.94
N CYS A 39 7.24 -11.25 -2.15
CA CYS A 39 5.83 -10.90 -2.32
C CYS A 39 5.63 -10.09 -3.62
N SER A 40 6.57 -9.20 -3.95
CA SER A 40 6.55 -8.42 -5.19
C SER A 40 6.59 -9.32 -6.43
N LYS A 41 7.51 -10.30 -6.46
CA LYS A 41 7.60 -11.28 -7.57
C LYS A 41 6.32 -12.09 -7.74
N LYS A 42 5.72 -12.53 -6.64
CA LYS A 42 4.42 -13.23 -6.66
C LYS A 42 3.31 -12.35 -7.25
N ARG A 43 3.23 -11.07 -6.86
CA ARG A 43 2.28 -10.13 -7.47
C ARG A 43 2.51 -9.96 -8.96
N GLN A 44 3.76 -9.83 -9.39
CA GLN A 44 4.08 -9.71 -10.82
C GLN A 44 3.63 -10.94 -11.61
N ALA A 45 3.83 -12.15 -11.08
CA ALA A 45 3.38 -13.38 -11.72
C ALA A 45 1.84 -13.44 -11.83
N LEU A 46 1.12 -13.13 -10.75
CA LEU A 46 -0.35 -13.12 -10.75
C LEU A 46 -0.90 -12.09 -11.75
N MET A 47 -0.31 -10.90 -11.79
CA MET A 47 -0.74 -9.84 -12.73
C MET A 47 -0.40 -10.20 -14.18
N ALA A 48 0.73 -10.87 -14.42
CA ALA A 48 1.07 -11.36 -15.75
C ALA A 48 0.09 -12.43 -16.24
N GLU A 49 -0.31 -13.35 -15.36
CA GLU A 49 -1.33 -14.35 -15.67
C GLU A 49 -2.70 -13.72 -15.96
N GLN A 50 -3.13 -12.74 -15.17
CA GLN A 50 -4.37 -12.00 -15.40
C GLN A 50 -4.35 -11.28 -16.75
N ARG A 51 -3.27 -10.54 -17.06
CA ARG A 51 -3.12 -9.85 -18.35
C ARG A 51 -3.12 -10.82 -19.53
N ALA A 52 -2.49 -11.99 -19.39
CA ALA A 52 -2.51 -13.00 -20.44
C ALA A 52 -3.93 -13.48 -20.72
N ARG A 53 -4.73 -13.72 -19.67
CA ARG A 53 -6.15 -14.09 -19.81
C ARG A 53 -6.98 -12.97 -20.43
N GLU A 54 -6.77 -11.72 -20.03
CA GLU A 54 -7.46 -10.55 -20.61
C GLU A 54 -7.10 -10.31 -22.08
N SER A 55 -5.88 -10.65 -22.50
CA SER A 55 -5.47 -10.52 -23.91
C SER A 55 -6.00 -11.62 -24.82
N GLN A 56 -6.48 -12.73 -24.24
CA GLN A 56 -7.05 -13.88 -24.96
C GLN A 56 -8.58 -13.80 -25.11
N SER A 57 -9.22 -12.84 -24.43
CA SER A 57 -10.65 -12.51 -24.59
C SER A 57 -10.82 -11.34 -25.56
#